data_AF-B6VK62-F1
#
_entry.id   AF-B6VK62-F1
#
_cell.length_a   1.000
_cell.length_b   1.000
_cell.length_c   1.000
_cell.angle_alpha   90.00
_cell.angle_beta   90.00
_cell.angle_gamma   90.00
#
_symmetry.space_group_name_H-M   'P 1'
#
loop_
_entity.id
_entity.type
_entity.pdbx_description
1 polymer ?
#
loop_
_entity_poly.entity_id
_entity_poly.type
_entity_poly.pdbx_seq_one_letter_code
_entity_poly.pdbx_strand_id
1 'polypeptide(L)'
;MRKIFTKSSNQQEIKIYTDDYGTQTIILPPQSEPNSLDKSDSTSFTMDKNDNILTLTSKSKYASIYWPEFSSNDNGEFIGSDKVMAINNSTGILTVDYQSEKRDNTVIYFGCADSATFDFRDLSELEIRNPGTVFMFIDYITSDKPPTLTMSGKSKFRITQPMDIQQDSPAFIFLASSISLKESSELTFESSELFLGDGKFNYCNINIQDNSQLILNNDGILPKSDIDRSKTQFNLGTGSPLLKISSITGISSPLSLDNIEYPECLFNFITTKGDNKGKIIIDVINDPKFSDKIFSKKLIAINGKIADKENFSVSYGTETRQGNSVTTTKISLKL
;
A
#
# COMPACT_ATOMS: atom_id res chain seq x y z
N MET A 1 30.32 -35.51 36.60
CA MET A 1 29.35 -36.35 35.87
C MET A 1 28.81 -35.51 34.70
N ARG A 2 29.29 -35.78 33.47
CA ARG A 2 28.87 -35.08 32.25
C ARG A 2 27.48 -35.58 31.86
N LYS A 3 26.47 -34.71 31.80
CA LYS A 3 25.20 -35.03 31.14
C LYS A 3 25.30 -34.59 29.67
N ILE A 4 25.45 -35.59 28.83
CA ILE A 4 25.18 -35.52 27.39
C ILE A 4 23.66 -35.44 27.26
N PHE A 5 23.13 -34.45 26.54
CA PHE A 5 21.73 -34.45 26.12
C PHE A 5 21.68 -34.72 24.62
N THR A 6 21.13 -35.87 24.30
CA THR A 6 20.82 -36.38 22.96
C THR A 6 19.71 -35.55 22.34
N LYS A 7 19.92 -35.09 21.10
CA LYS A 7 18.90 -34.47 20.26
C LYS A 7 17.99 -35.57 19.71
N SER A 8 16.68 -35.50 19.99
CA SER A 8 15.67 -36.35 19.34
C SER A 8 14.57 -35.52 18.70
N SER A 9 14.55 -35.59 17.37
CA SER A 9 13.42 -35.54 16.42
C SER A 9 12.30 -34.49 16.58
N ASN A 10 12.21 -33.62 15.57
CA ASN A 10 11.01 -33.22 14.83
C ASN A 10 9.70 -33.05 15.62
N GLN A 11 9.65 -32.14 16.59
CA GLN A 11 8.39 -31.56 17.02
C GLN A 11 8.13 -30.28 16.23
N GLN A 12 7.11 -30.30 15.37
CA GLN A 12 6.45 -29.07 14.91
C GLN A 12 5.91 -28.36 16.16
N GLU A 13 6.44 -27.18 16.48
CA GLU A 13 5.79 -26.28 17.43
C GLU A 13 4.54 -25.69 16.77
N ILE A 14 3.39 -26.34 16.97
CA ILE A 14 2.10 -25.67 16.78
C ILE A 14 1.83 -24.88 18.06
N LYS A 15 2.15 -23.58 18.07
CA LYS A 15 1.71 -22.68 19.13
C LYS A 15 0.27 -22.27 18.85
N ILE A 16 -0.66 -22.85 19.60
CA ILE A 16 -2.08 -22.46 19.63
C ILE A 16 -2.22 -21.40 20.73
N TYR A 17 -2.52 -20.16 20.34
CA TYR A 17 -2.83 -19.07 21.29
C TYR A 17 -4.35 -19.07 21.54
N THR A 18 -4.75 -18.98 22.80
CA THR A 18 -6.15 -19.12 23.24
C THR A 18 -7.03 -17.95 22.80
N ASP A 19 -8.33 -18.22 22.59
CA ASP A 19 -9.36 -17.34 22.01
C ASP A 19 -9.51 -15.94 22.66
N ASP A 20 -8.90 -15.69 23.82
CA ASP A 20 -9.07 -14.45 24.59
C ASP A 20 -8.24 -13.25 24.07
N TYR A 21 -7.22 -13.47 23.23
CA TYR A 21 -6.27 -12.43 22.80
C TYR A 21 -6.14 -12.25 21.28
N GLY A 22 -7.00 -12.88 20.49
CA GLY A 22 -6.84 -12.96 19.03
C GLY A 22 -5.79 -14.01 18.64
N THR A 23 -6.09 -14.80 17.61
CA THR A 23 -5.24 -15.92 17.21
C THR A 23 -4.48 -15.54 15.95
N GLN A 24 -3.15 -15.59 16.02
CA GLN A 24 -2.27 -15.50 14.85
C GLN A 24 -1.89 -16.92 14.44
N THR A 25 -2.40 -17.42 13.31
CA THR A 25 -2.07 -18.76 12.80
C THR A 25 -1.15 -18.63 11.60
N ILE A 26 0.07 -19.14 11.74
CA ILE A 26 1.03 -19.21 10.63
C ILE A 26 1.03 -20.64 10.11
N ILE A 27 0.64 -20.83 8.86
CA ILE A 27 0.72 -22.13 8.21
C ILE A 27 1.93 -22.09 7.27
N LEU A 28 3.04 -22.70 7.71
CA LEU A 28 4.20 -22.95 6.87
C LEU A 28 4.03 -24.34 6.23
N PRO A 29 4.15 -24.49 4.90
CA PRO A 29 4.16 -25.80 4.28
C PRO A 29 5.41 -26.57 4.73
N PRO A 30 5.38 -27.92 4.71
CA PRO A 30 6.49 -28.72 5.19
C PRO A 30 7.64 -28.67 4.19
N GLN A 31 8.81 -28.11 4.56
CA GLN A 31 10.09 -28.49 3.96
C GLN A 31 11.20 -28.64 5.01
N SER A 32 12.17 -29.47 4.62
CA SER A 32 13.27 -29.99 5.42
C SER A 32 14.35 -28.93 5.65
N GLU A 33 14.49 -28.55 6.92
CA GLU A 33 15.54 -27.72 7.53
C GLU A 33 15.34 -26.19 7.48
N PRO A 34 15.80 -25.49 8.54
CA PRO A 34 15.00 -24.49 9.23
C PRO A 34 15.31 -23.09 8.72
N ASN A 35 14.37 -22.15 8.80
CA ASN A 35 14.71 -20.81 9.25
C ASN A 35 13.49 -20.11 9.85
N SER A 36 13.75 -19.52 11.02
CA SER A 36 12.83 -19.11 12.07
C SER A 36 11.98 -17.89 11.74
N LEU A 37 10.76 -17.92 12.24
CA LEU A 37 9.90 -16.76 12.38
C LEU A 37 10.07 -16.23 13.81
N ASP A 38 11.01 -15.30 14.01
CA ASP A 38 11.28 -14.71 15.31
C ASP A 38 10.23 -13.62 15.61
N LYS A 39 9.51 -13.77 16.73
CA LYS A 39 8.55 -12.79 17.25
C LYS A 39 8.97 -12.41 18.67
N SER A 40 9.82 -11.39 18.78
CA SER A 40 9.69 -10.24 19.69
C SER A 40 10.94 -9.35 19.63
N ASP A 41 10.71 -8.06 19.87
CA ASP A 41 11.64 -6.98 20.18
C ASP A 41 12.96 -6.90 19.37
N SER A 42 12.99 -7.20 18.06
CA SER A 42 14.14 -6.87 17.16
C SER A 42 14.00 -7.27 15.69
N THR A 43 12.83 -7.14 15.09
CA THR A 43 12.49 -7.98 13.93
C THR A 43 12.95 -7.43 12.57
N SER A 44 14.09 -7.95 12.09
CA SER A 44 14.34 -8.11 10.65
C SER A 44 13.67 -9.39 10.16
N PHE A 45 12.73 -9.31 9.21
CA PHE A 45 12.09 -10.48 8.60
C PHE A 45 12.83 -10.86 7.32
N THR A 46 13.56 -11.98 7.34
CA THR A 46 14.14 -12.60 6.12
C THR A 46 13.47 -13.93 5.91
N MET A 47 12.75 -14.10 4.79
CA MET A 47 12.01 -15.32 4.48
C MET A 47 12.41 -15.82 3.09
N ASP A 48 12.77 -17.10 3.00
CA ASP A 48 13.14 -17.75 1.74
C ASP A 48 12.29 -19.02 1.51
N LYS A 49 11.71 -19.07 0.31
CA LYS A 49 11.07 -20.16 -0.46
C LYS A 49 9.80 -20.92 0.03
N ASN A 50 8.84 -20.96 -0.92
CA ASN A 50 7.57 -21.71 -1.06
C ASN A 50 6.33 -21.17 -0.31
N ASP A 51 5.28 -20.83 -1.08
CA ASP A 51 3.96 -20.29 -0.73
C ASP A 51 3.58 -20.36 0.76
N ASN A 52 3.62 -19.20 1.43
CA ASN A 52 3.37 -19.08 2.87
C ASN A 52 2.16 -18.18 3.13
N ILE A 53 1.20 -18.66 3.93
CA ILE A 53 0.02 -17.89 4.33
C ILE A 53 0.11 -17.59 5.83
N LEU A 54 0.07 -16.30 6.17
CA LEU A 54 -0.14 -15.80 7.53
C LEU A 54 -1.63 -15.46 7.69
N THR A 55 -2.38 -16.27 8.43
CA THR A 55 -3.80 -15.99 8.70
C THR A 55 -3.94 -15.32 10.05
N LEU A 56 -4.57 -14.13 10.07
CA LEU A 56 -4.80 -13.35 11.28
C LEU A 56 -6.30 -13.32 11.57
N THR A 57 -6.76 -14.03 12.60
CA THR A 57 -8.18 -14.12 12.94
C THR A 57 -8.45 -13.51 14.31
N SER A 58 -9.30 -12.47 14.36
CA SER A 58 -9.90 -11.98 15.59
C SER A 58 -11.38 -12.36 15.59
N LYS A 59 -11.82 -13.11 16.61
CA LYS A 59 -13.24 -13.30 16.90
C LYS A 59 -13.74 -12.29 17.95
N SER A 60 -12.84 -11.46 18.48
CA SER A 60 -13.16 -10.49 19.52
C SER A 60 -13.72 -9.22 18.90
N LYS A 61 -14.80 -8.71 19.49
CA LYS A 61 -15.35 -7.39 19.17
C LYS A 61 -14.54 -6.24 19.80
N TYR A 62 -13.59 -6.55 20.68
CA TYR A 62 -12.90 -5.57 21.53
C TYR A 62 -11.37 -5.62 21.44
N ALA A 63 -10.81 -6.67 20.83
CA ALA A 63 -9.37 -6.84 20.71
C ALA A 63 -8.93 -6.61 19.27
N SER A 64 -8.07 -5.61 19.09
CA SER A 64 -7.45 -5.30 17.80
C SER A 64 -6.29 -6.24 17.50
N ILE A 65 -6.18 -6.68 16.25
CA ILE A 65 -4.97 -7.33 15.74
C ILE A 65 -4.10 -6.25 15.12
N TYR A 66 -2.89 -6.11 15.66
CA TYR A 66 -1.83 -5.28 15.10
C TYR A 66 -0.82 -6.15 14.38
N TRP A 67 -0.50 -5.80 13.13
CA TRP A 67 0.58 -6.47 12.42
C TRP A 67 1.51 -5.46 11.72
N PRO A 68 2.83 -5.54 11.96
CA PRO A 68 3.47 -6.31 13.03
C PRO A 68 3.08 -5.75 14.41
N GLU A 69 3.33 -6.51 15.48
CA GLU A 69 3.06 -6.10 16.86
C GLU A 69 4.17 -5.12 17.33
N PHE A 70 3.78 -4.02 17.96
CA PHE A 70 4.70 -3.01 18.51
C PHE A 70 4.50 -2.88 20.02
N SER A 71 5.59 -2.63 20.74
CA SER A 71 5.57 -2.31 22.16
C SER A 71 5.12 -0.86 22.37
N SER A 72 4.27 -0.62 23.37
CA SER A 72 3.92 0.72 23.83
C SER A 72 4.58 1.02 25.18
N ASN A 73 4.83 2.31 25.46
CA ASN A 73 5.21 2.73 26.81
C ASN A 73 3.98 2.75 27.74
N ASP A 74 4.22 2.99 29.02
CA ASP A 74 3.17 3.10 30.04
C ASP A 74 2.15 4.24 29.75
N ASN A 75 2.47 5.17 28.86
CA ASN A 75 1.58 6.25 28.41
C ASN A 75 0.74 5.86 27.18
N GLY A 76 0.89 4.63 26.67
CA GLY A 76 0.20 4.16 25.47
C GLY A 76 0.79 4.67 24.16
N GLU A 77 1.95 5.35 24.20
CA GLU A 77 2.66 5.75 22.98
C GLU A 77 3.39 4.53 22.43
N PHE A 78 3.25 4.26 21.13
CA PHE A 78 4.07 3.26 20.45
C PHE A 78 5.53 3.68 20.54
N ILE A 79 6.35 2.91 21.27
CA ILE A 79 7.78 3.13 21.27
C ILE A 79 8.27 2.41 20.04
N GLY A 80 8.57 3.16 18.99
CA GLY A 80 9.34 2.58 17.90
C GLY A 80 10.64 2.05 18.47
N SER A 81 10.94 0.77 18.23
CA SER A 81 12.26 0.25 18.56
C SER A 81 13.29 1.00 17.71
N ASP A 82 14.48 1.28 18.24
CA ASP A 82 15.67 1.74 17.50
C ASP A 82 16.13 0.76 16.37
N LYS A 83 15.28 -0.19 15.98
CA LYS A 83 15.56 -1.36 15.18
C LYS A 83 14.79 -1.25 13.86
N VAL A 84 15.50 -1.53 12.79
CA VAL A 84 15.03 -1.41 11.40
C VAL A 84 14.00 -2.50 11.10
N MET A 85 12.81 -2.12 10.59
CA MET A 85 11.88 -3.08 9.99
C MET A 85 12.23 -3.26 8.51
N ALA A 86 12.55 -4.49 8.12
CA ALA A 86 12.82 -4.82 6.72
C ALA A 86 12.02 -6.03 6.26
N ILE A 87 11.41 -5.92 5.07
CA ILE A 87 10.84 -7.04 4.33
C ILE A 87 11.52 -7.07 2.96
N ASN A 88 12.34 -8.08 2.73
CA ASN A 88 12.98 -8.30 1.44
C ASN A 88 12.48 -9.63 0.88
N ASN A 89 11.82 -9.60 -0.27
CA ASN A 89 11.27 -10.80 -0.90
C ASN A 89 11.55 -10.77 -2.40
N SER A 90 12.00 -11.90 -2.95
CA SER A 90 12.22 -12.07 -4.38
C SER A 90 11.38 -13.21 -4.99
N THR A 91 10.76 -14.09 -4.19
CA THR A 91 9.97 -15.20 -4.72
C THR A 91 8.84 -15.63 -3.79
N GLY A 92 7.80 -16.25 -4.36
CA GLY A 92 6.68 -16.80 -3.59
C GLY A 92 5.68 -15.75 -3.14
N ILE A 93 4.58 -16.22 -2.56
CA ILE A 93 3.46 -15.39 -2.12
C ILE A 93 3.43 -15.37 -0.59
N LEU A 94 3.32 -14.17 -0.02
CA LEU A 94 2.93 -13.94 1.36
C LEU A 94 1.51 -13.39 1.39
N THR A 95 0.57 -14.15 1.96
CA THR A 95 -0.80 -13.67 2.16
C THR A 95 -1.04 -13.38 3.65
N VAL A 96 -1.50 -12.18 3.96
CA VAL A 96 -2.03 -11.77 5.26
C VAL A 96 -3.54 -11.66 5.14
N ASP A 97 -4.26 -12.63 5.68
CA ASP A 97 -5.72 -12.73 5.52
C ASP A 97 -6.46 -12.44 6.82
N TYR A 98 -7.28 -11.38 6.84
CA TYR A 98 -8.12 -10.98 7.96
C TYR A 98 -9.56 -11.47 7.76
N GLN A 99 -9.98 -12.43 8.57
CA GLN A 99 -11.31 -13.05 8.40
C GLN A 99 -12.42 -12.43 9.27
N SER A 100 -12.18 -11.27 9.87
CA SER A 100 -13.18 -10.57 10.69
C SER A 100 -14.20 -9.84 9.81
N GLU A 101 -15.49 -10.02 10.10
CA GLU A 101 -16.57 -9.21 9.51
C GLU A 101 -16.56 -7.76 10.02
N LYS A 102 -16.05 -7.54 11.25
CA LYS A 102 -15.88 -6.22 11.85
C LYS A 102 -14.43 -5.77 11.73
N ARG A 103 -14.19 -4.78 10.89
CA ARG A 103 -12.83 -4.35 10.49
C ARG A 103 -12.23 -3.28 11.41
N ASP A 104 -13.04 -2.67 12.27
CA ASP A 104 -12.60 -1.65 13.23
C ASP A 104 -11.42 -2.12 14.12
N ASN A 105 -11.23 -3.44 14.22
CA ASN A 105 -10.22 -4.09 15.05
C ASN A 105 -9.08 -4.74 14.24
N THR A 106 -8.91 -4.45 12.95
CA THR A 106 -7.81 -5.00 12.14
C THR A 106 -6.92 -3.88 11.64
N VAL A 107 -5.73 -3.77 12.23
CA VAL A 107 -4.80 -2.66 11.99
C VAL A 107 -3.45 -3.19 11.52
N ILE A 108 -2.96 -2.63 10.42
CA ILE A 108 -1.64 -2.94 9.88
C ILE A 108 -0.77 -1.71 9.92
N TYR A 109 0.47 -1.88 10.31
CA TYR A 109 1.47 -0.83 10.37
C TYR A 109 2.67 -1.22 9.53
N PHE A 110 2.83 -0.59 8.38
CA PHE A 110 4.08 -0.62 7.65
C PHE A 110 4.91 0.58 8.10
N GLY A 111 6.17 0.36 8.49
CA GLY A 111 7.11 1.46 8.69
C GLY A 111 7.01 2.28 9.97
N CYS A 112 6.47 1.72 11.06
CA CYS A 112 6.60 2.30 12.41
C CYS A 112 7.95 1.98 13.08
N ALA A 113 9.01 1.90 12.27
CA ALA A 113 10.36 1.56 12.68
C ALA A 113 11.36 2.42 11.90
N ASP A 114 12.47 2.78 12.53
CA ASP A 114 13.47 3.67 11.95
C ASP A 114 13.97 3.12 10.60
N SER A 115 13.87 3.94 9.56
CA SER A 115 14.35 3.60 8.21
C SER A 115 13.77 2.29 7.65
N ALA A 116 12.49 2.01 7.87
CA ALA A 116 11.91 0.76 7.40
C ALA A 116 11.98 0.59 5.87
N THR A 117 12.44 -0.59 5.41
CA THR A 117 12.68 -0.87 4.00
C THR A 117 11.91 -2.10 3.51
N PHE A 118 11.18 -1.94 2.42
CA PHE A 118 10.40 -2.99 1.81
C PHE A 118 10.86 -3.15 0.36
N ASP A 119 11.43 -4.31 0.03
CA ASP A 119 11.98 -4.59 -1.30
C ASP A 119 11.36 -5.88 -1.85
N PHE A 120 10.50 -5.73 -2.87
CA PHE A 120 9.83 -6.83 -3.55
C PHE A 120 10.37 -6.95 -4.97
N ARG A 121 10.90 -8.12 -5.34
CA ARG A 121 11.62 -8.32 -6.61
C ARG A 121 11.16 -9.58 -7.33
N ASP A 122 11.59 -9.71 -8.57
CA ASP A 122 11.38 -10.87 -9.43
C ASP A 122 9.92 -11.35 -9.47
N LEU A 123 9.57 -12.43 -8.77
CA LEU A 123 8.22 -13.02 -8.79
C LEU A 123 7.54 -13.00 -7.41
N SER A 124 8.03 -12.19 -6.46
CA SER A 124 7.43 -12.11 -5.12
C SER A 124 6.04 -11.49 -5.14
N GLU A 125 5.10 -12.01 -4.36
CA GLU A 125 3.81 -11.37 -4.12
C GLU A 125 3.58 -11.16 -2.62
N LEU A 126 3.11 -9.97 -2.24
CA LEU A 126 2.49 -9.70 -0.94
C LEU A 126 1.00 -9.40 -1.17
N GLU A 127 0.15 -10.09 -0.45
CA GLU A 127 -1.29 -9.88 -0.50
C GLU A 127 -1.84 -9.69 0.91
N ILE A 128 -2.54 -8.58 1.12
CA ILE A 128 -3.25 -8.29 2.36
C ILE A 128 -4.73 -8.27 2.04
N ARG A 129 -5.48 -9.17 2.65
CA ARG A 129 -6.91 -9.33 2.39
C ARG A 129 -7.72 -8.81 3.56
N ASN A 130 -8.73 -8.02 3.24
CA ASN A 130 -9.76 -7.55 4.15
C ASN A 130 -9.25 -6.78 5.40
N PRO A 131 -8.19 -5.94 5.30
CA PRO A 131 -7.80 -5.13 6.45
C PRO A 131 -8.81 -4.01 6.72
N GLY A 132 -8.90 -3.60 7.98
CA GLY A 132 -9.63 -2.42 8.40
C GLY A 132 -8.81 -1.17 8.18
N THR A 133 -7.82 -0.92 9.01
CA THR A 133 -6.94 0.25 8.86
C THR A 133 -5.53 -0.19 8.49
N VAL A 134 -4.95 0.40 7.46
CA VAL A 134 -3.55 0.21 7.08
C VAL A 134 -2.84 1.54 7.15
N PHE A 135 -1.83 1.59 8.00
CA PHE A 135 -0.89 2.68 8.12
C PHE A 135 0.34 2.33 7.29
N MET A 136 0.37 2.81 6.05
CA MET A 136 1.49 2.66 5.13
C MET A 136 2.53 3.73 5.44
N PHE A 137 3.61 3.31 6.09
CA PHE A 137 4.87 4.03 6.27
C PHE A 137 4.82 5.23 7.22
N ILE A 138 4.10 5.06 8.34
CA ILE A 138 3.96 6.12 9.34
C ILE A 138 5.04 6.00 10.40
N ASP A 139 5.83 7.05 10.51
CA ASP A 139 6.87 7.13 11.52
C ASP A 139 6.38 7.92 12.74
N TYR A 140 6.32 7.24 13.89
CA TYR A 140 6.13 7.83 15.22
C TYR A 140 7.49 8.16 15.89
N ILE A 141 8.60 7.87 15.21
CA ILE A 141 9.97 7.98 15.72
C ILE A 141 10.61 9.26 15.18
N THR A 142 11.71 9.64 15.83
CA THR A 142 12.46 10.87 15.54
C THR A 142 13.35 10.79 14.30
N SER A 143 13.43 9.66 13.58
CA SER A 143 14.29 9.47 12.40
C SER A 143 13.96 10.44 11.25
N ASP A 144 14.98 10.97 10.58
CA ASP A 144 14.83 11.83 9.38
C ASP A 144 14.81 11.05 8.06
N LYS A 145 14.93 9.71 8.13
CA LYS A 145 14.87 8.84 6.96
C LYS A 145 13.45 8.28 6.77
N PRO A 146 12.76 8.62 5.67
CA PRO A 146 11.42 8.11 5.41
C PRO A 146 11.46 6.60 5.13
N PRO A 147 10.43 5.83 5.50
CA PRO A 147 10.31 4.46 5.04
C PRO A 147 10.20 4.39 3.52
N THR A 148 10.72 3.30 2.95
CA THR A 148 10.79 3.12 1.50
C THR A 148 10.23 1.79 1.06
N LEU A 149 9.47 1.81 -0.04
CA LEU A 149 9.03 0.63 -0.77
C LEU A 149 9.65 0.63 -2.17
N THR A 150 10.42 -0.41 -2.49
CA THR A 150 10.97 -0.65 -3.82
C THR A 150 10.37 -1.92 -4.39
N MET A 151 9.94 -1.88 -5.65
CA MET A 151 9.36 -3.02 -6.35
C MET A 151 9.97 -3.19 -7.74
N SER A 152 10.29 -4.42 -8.14
CA SER A 152 10.87 -4.73 -9.45
C SER A 152 10.53 -6.13 -9.97
N GLY A 153 11.02 -6.48 -11.16
CA GLY A 153 10.64 -7.71 -11.85
C GLY A 153 9.16 -7.68 -12.21
N LYS A 154 8.46 -8.74 -11.85
CA LYS A 154 7.00 -8.88 -11.92
C LYS A 154 6.40 -9.00 -10.51
N SER A 155 7.06 -8.43 -9.49
CA SER A 155 6.59 -8.49 -8.11
C SER A 155 5.24 -7.82 -7.95
N LYS A 156 4.39 -8.31 -7.05
CA LYS A 156 3.10 -7.71 -6.74
C LYS A 156 2.95 -7.39 -5.26
N PHE A 157 2.28 -6.29 -4.95
CA PHE A 157 1.83 -5.99 -3.61
C PHE A 157 0.40 -5.49 -3.71
N ARG A 158 -0.53 -6.18 -3.04
CA ARG A 158 -1.96 -5.88 -3.07
C ARG A 158 -2.53 -5.76 -1.67
N ILE A 159 -3.34 -4.73 -1.49
CA ILE A 159 -4.31 -4.63 -0.39
C ILE A 159 -5.68 -4.73 -1.06
N THR A 160 -6.43 -5.77 -0.74
CA THR A 160 -7.71 -6.08 -1.39
C THR A 160 -8.85 -6.22 -0.39
N GLN A 161 -10.06 -5.93 -0.85
CA GLN A 161 -11.29 -6.00 -0.06
C GLN A 161 -12.21 -7.07 -0.66
N PRO A 162 -12.01 -8.36 -0.36
CA PRO A 162 -12.81 -9.45 -0.92
C PRO A 162 -14.26 -9.47 -0.41
N MET A 163 -14.53 -8.79 0.71
CA MET A 163 -15.87 -8.56 1.25
C MET A 163 -16.28 -7.11 0.99
N ASP A 164 -17.58 -6.88 0.76
CA ASP A 164 -18.10 -5.53 0.57
C ASP A 164 -17.78 -4.64 1.79
N ILE A 165 -17.37 -3.41 1.52
CA ILE A 165 -17.09 -2.42 2.55
C ILE A 165 -18.43 -1.88 3.05
N GLN A 166 -18.72 -2.10 4.33
CA GLN A 166 -19.94 -1.58 4.96
C GLN A 166 -19.69 -0.19 5.55
N GLN A 167 -20.73 0.65 5.57
CA GLN A 167 -20.62 2.04 6.06
C GLN A 167 -20.20 2.12 7.53
N ASP A 168 -20.61 1.14 8.34
CA ASP A 168 -20.31 1.03 9.77
C ASP A 168 -19.05 0.23 10.08
N SER A 169 -18.32 -0.24 9.06
CA SER A 169 -17.03 -0.92 9.18
C SER A 169 -16.12 -0.57 7.99
N PRO A 170 -15.72 0.71 7.85
CA PRO A 170 -14.93 1.19 6.71
C PRO A 170 -13.52 0.59 6.69
N ALA A 171 -12.87 0.69 5.53
CA ALA A 171 -11.48 0.30 5.35
C ALA A 171 -10.64 1.52 4.98
N PHE A 172 -9.60 1.82 5.74
CA PHE A 172 -8.77 3.02 5.56
C PHE A 172 -7.34 2.66 5.23
N ILE A 173 -6.73 3.44 4.36
CA ILE A 173 -5.29 3.41 4.13
C ILE A 173 -4.75 4.82 4.36
N PHE A 174 -3.76 4.95 5.23
CA PHE A 174 -2.97 6.17 5.39
C PHE A 174 -1.63 5.95 4.73
N LEU A 175 -1.28 6.78 3.75
CA LEU A 175 -0.09 6.60 2.93
C LEU A 175 0.89 7.74 3.15
N ALA A 176 2.07 7.47 3.70
CA ALA A 176 3.08 8.47 4.03
C ALA A 176 4.46 7.96 3.59
N SER A 177 4.88 8.16 2.34
CA SER A 177 5.91 7.26 1.78
C SER A 177 6.76 7.78 0.62
N SER A 178 7.92 7.12 0.47
CA SER A 178 8.66 7.09 -0.79
C SER A 178 8.55 5.71 -1.43
N ILE A 179 7.85 5.62 -2.56
CA ILE A 179 7.60 4.37 -3.29
C ILE A 179 8.29 4.42 -4.65
N SER A 180 8.92 3.33 -5.06
CA SER A 180 9.54 3.16 -6.38
C SER A 180 9.12 1.84 -7.01
N LEU A 181 8.43 1.92 -8.14
CA LEU A 181 7.98 0.80 -8.96
C LEU A 181 8.75 0.82 -10.30
N LYS A 182 9.33 -0.31 -10.69
CA LYS A 182 10.07 -0.46 -11.95
C LYS A 182 9.78 -1.79 -12.64
N GLU A 183 10.29 -1.93 -13.85
CA GLU A 183 10.15 -3.10 -14.71
C GLU A 183 8.68 -3.46 -15.00
N SER A 184 8.11 -4.48 -14.36
CA SER A 184 6.72 -4.92 -14.55
C SER A 184 6.03 -5.18 -13.23
N SER A 185 6.46 -4.51 -12.15
CA SER A 185 5.85 -4.62 -10.83
C SER A 185 4.46 -4.01 -10.76
N GLU A 186 3.62 -4.50 -9.86
CA GLU A 186 2.23 -4.03 -9.67
C GLU A 186 1.94 -3.74 -8.19
N LEU A 187 1.47 -2.52 -7.90
CA LEU A 187 0.99 -2.11 -6.58
C LEU A 187 -0.50 -1.79 -6.65
N THR A 188 -1.31 -2.43 -5.82
CA THR A 188 -2.77 -2.24 -5.80
C THR A 188 -3.26 -1.95 -4.39
N PHE A 189 -4.03 -0.88 -4.22
CA PHE A 189 -4.66 -0.52 -2.95
C PHE A 189 -6.18 -0.40 -3.08
N GLU A 190 -6.91 -1.18 -2.28
CA GLU A 190 -8.36 -1.11 -2.13
C GLU A 190 -8.77 -0.68 -0.72
N SER A 191 -9.52 0.41 -0.63
CA SER A 191 -10.07 0.93 0.62
C SER A 191 -11.30 1.83 0.38
N SER A 192 -12.10 2.12 1.41
CA SER A 192 -13.11 3.18 1.29
C SER A 192 -12.43 4.53 1.14
N GLU A 193 -11.43 4.83 1.98
CA GLU A 193 -10.66 6.07 1.86
C GLU A 193 -9.15 5.80 1.89
N LEU A 194 -8.43 6.53 1.04
CA LEU A 194 -6.97 6.59 1.00
C LEU A 194 -6.54 8.01 1.39
N PHE A 195 -5.93 8.15 2.55
CA PHE A 195 -5.36 9.40 3.01
C PHE A 195 -3.93 9.57 2.49
N LEU A 196 -3.64 10.72 1.88
CA LEU A 196 -2.29 11.09 1.47
C LEU A 196 -1.60 11.88 2.58
N GLY A 197 -0.44 11.38 2.99
CA GLY A 197 0.30 11.86 4.15
C GLY A 197 -0.26 11.32 5.46
N ASP A 198 0.61 11.24 6.47
CA ASP A 198 0.31 11.14 7.89
C ASP A 198 1.64 11.20 8.68
N GLY A 199 1.58 11.39 10.00
CA GLY A 199 2.77 11.33 10.86
C GLY A 199 3.88 12.34 10.51
N LYS A 200 5.13 12.01 10.85
CA LYS A 200 6.30 12.90 10.63
C LYS A 200 6.58 13.14 9.13
N PHE A 201 6.50 12.08 8.32
CA PHE A 201 6.71 12.15 6.87
C PHE A 201 5.37 12.36 6.16
N ASN A 202 4.78 13.53 6.37
CA ASN A 202 3.45 13.86 5.87
C ASN A 202 3.44 14.18 4.36
N TYR A 203 3.91 13.26 3.51
CA TYR A 203 3.88 13.37 2.05
C TYR A 203 3.83 11.99 1.38
N CYS A 204 3.44 11.97 0.10
CA CYS A 204 3.53 10.76 -0.75
C CYS A 204 4.35 11.04 -2.00
N ASN A 205 5.52 10.43 -2.14
CA ASN A 205 6.30 10.51 -3.36
C ASN A 205 6.42 9.12 -4.00
N ILE A 206 5.64 8.89 -5.04
CA ILE A 206 5.57 7.60 -5.74
C ILE A 206 6.18 7.74 -7.12
N ASN A 207 7.11 6.86 -7.47
CA ASN A 207 7.79 6.82 -8.76
C ASN A 207 7.39 5.54 -9.49
N ILE A 208 6.79 5.68 -10.67
CA ILE A 208 6.27 4.58 -11.49
C ILE A 208 7.02 4.60 -12.82
N GLN A 209 7.79 3.56 -13.13
CA GLN A 209 8.66 3.51 -14.31
C GLN A 209 8.49 2.21 -15.11
N ASP A 210 9.11 2.14 -16.27
CA ASP A 210 9.09 1.01 -17.19
C ASP A 210 7.64 0.60 -17.53
N ASN A 211 7.25 -0.66 -17.34
CA ASN A 211 5.89 -1.16 -17.54
C ASN A 211 5.19 -1.44 -16.19
N SER A 212 5.65 -0.81 -15.10
CA SER A 212 5.05 -0.98 -13.78
C SER A 212 3.71 -0.26 -13.65
N GLN A 213 2.92 -0.69 -12.67
CA GLN A 213 1.54 -0.24 -12.50
C GLN A 213 1.24 0.10 -11.03
N LEU A 214 0.58 1.24 -10.83
CA LEU A 214 -0.08 1.61 -9.58
C LEU A 214 -1.59 1.66 -9.81
N ILE A 215 -2.35 0.89 -9.03
CA ILE A 215 -3.80 0.82 -9.09
C ILE A 215 -4.37 1.24 -7.74
N LEU A 216 -5.08 2.37 -7.73
CA LEU A 216 -5.76 2.92 -6.57
C LEU A 216 -7.27 2.75 -6.78
N ASN A 217 -7.85 1.79 -6.07
CA ASN A 217 -9.28 1.50 -6.09
C ASN A 217 -9.86 2.00 -4.78
N ASN A 218 -10.22 3.27 -4.70
CA ASN A 218 -10.64 3.91 -3.46
C ASN A 218 -11.86 4.78 -3.69
N ASP A 219 -12.85 4.72 -2.79
CA ASP A 219 -14.05 5.56 -2.91
C ASP A 219 -13.77 7.05 -2.61
N GLY A 220 -12.65 7.35 -1.95
CA GLY A 220 -12.09 8.69 -1.85
C GLY A 220 -10.59 8.68 -1.62
N ILE A 221 -9.86 9.57 -2.31
CA ILE A 221 -8.45 9.87 -2.05
C ILE A 221 -8.38 11.28 -1.48
N LEU A 222 -7.89 11.42 -0.24
CA LEU A 222 -8.00 12.63 0.56
C LEU A 222 -6.61 13.05 1.06
N PRO A 223 -6.08 14.23 0.70
CA PRO A 223 -4.87 14.75 1.33
C PRO A 223 -5.16 15.11 2.79
N LYS A 224 -4.23 14.78 3.69
CA LYS A 224 -4.25 15.34 5.05
C LYS A 224 -4.11 16.86 4.99
N SER A 225 -4.71 17.55 5.95
CA SER A 225 -4.75 19.02 5.99
C SER A 225 -3.37 19.67 6.01
N ASP A 226 -2.41 19.00 6.63
CA ASP A 226 -1.05 19.46 6.88
C ASP A 226 0.00 18.77 5.98
N ILE A 227 -0.44 18.10 4.91
CA ILE A 227 0.43 17.41 3.96
C ILE A 227 1.46 18.37 3.35
N ASP A 228 2.72 17.93 3.23
CA ASP A 228 3.74 18.61 2.44
C ASP A 228 3.41 18.45 0.95
N ARG A 229 2.65 19.44 0.46
CA ARG A 229 2.17 19.52 -0.93
C ARG A 229 3.33 19.59 -1.93
N SER A 230 4.49 20.12 -1.54
CA SER A 230 5.63 20.26 -2.46
C SER A 230 6.31 18.92 -2.77
N LYS A 231 6.22 17.96 -1.84
CA LYS A 231 6.81 16.62 -1.97
C LYS A 231 5.81 15.56 -2.40
N THR A 232 4.51 15.86 -2.34
CA THR A 232 3.46 14.87 -2.65
C THR A 232 3.20 14.81 -4.15
N GLN A 233 3.70 13.77 -4.81
CA GLN A 233 3.63 13.58 -6.26
C GLN A 233 3.61 12.10 -6.64
N PHE A 234 2.85 11.79 -7.69
CA PHE A 234 2.89 10.55 -8.44
C PHE A 234 3.63 10.80 -9.75
N ASN A 235 4.89 10.36 -9.79
CA ASN A 235 5.81 10.55 -10.90
C ASN A 235 5.70 9.37 -11.88
N LEU A 236 5.21 9.63 -13.08
CA LEU A 236 5.23 8.69 -14.20
C LEU A 236 6.53 8.92 -14.98
N GLY A 237 7.46 7.97 -14.92
CA GLY A 237 8.79 8.07 -15.53
C GLY A 237 8.90 7.44 -16.92
N THR A 238 10.15 7.14 -17.30
CA THR A 238 10.51 6.49 -18.57
C THR A 238 9.81 5.14 -18.72
N GLY A 239 9.50 4.76 -19.97
CA GLY A 239 8.78 3.52 -20.28
C GLY A 239 7.30 3.77 -20.56
N SER A 240 6.44 2.81 -20.23
CA SER A 240 4.97 2.88 -20.33
C SER A 240 4.29 2.67 -18.96
N PRO A 241 4.64 3.44 -17.90
CA PRO A 241 4.05 3.25 -16.58
C PRO A 241 2.55 3.56 -16.59
N LEU A 242 1.79 2.86 -15.73
CA LEU A 242 0.35 3.08 -15.59
C LEU A 242 0.00 3.51 -14.17
N LEU A 243 -0.71 4.63 -14.06
CA LEU A 243 -1.46 5.00 -12.87
C LEU A 243 -2.95 4.84 -13.17
N LYS A 244 -3.64 3.95 -12.44
CA LYS A 244 -5.09 3.80 -12.51
C LYS A 244 -5.71 4.23 -11.19
N ILE A 245 -6.73 5.07 -11.26
CA ILE A 245 -7.50 5.56 -10.12
C ILE A 245 -8.98 5.28 -10.39
N SER A 246 -9.64 4.55 -9.50
CA SER A 246 -11.06 4.19 -9.63
C SER A 246 -11.73 4.18 -8.27
N SER A 247 -13.04 4.39 -8.24
CA SER A 247 -13.86 4.00 -7.07
C SER A 247 -14.10 2.50 -7.09
N ILE A 248 -14.13 1.88 -5.90
CA ILE A 248 -14.46 0.45 -5.73
C ILE A 248 -15.90 0.22 -6.16
N THR A 249 -16.81 1.07 -5.65
CA THR A 249 -18.25 0.95 -5.87
C THR A 249 -18.70 1.46 -7.24
N GLY A 250 -17.92 2.36 -7.84
CA GLY A 250 -18.33 3.12 -9.03
C GLY A 250 -19.38 4.18 -8.77
N ILE A 251 -19.77 4.38 -7.50
CA ILE A 251 -20.76 5.36 -7.07
C ILE A 251 -20.07 6.61 -6.53
N SER A 252 -19.00 6.42 -5.76
CA SER A 252 -18.20 7.50 -5.20
C SER A 252 -17.21 8.05 -6.23
N SER A 253 -16.77 9.29 -6.05
CA SER A 253 -15.69 9.85 -6.87
C SER A 253 -14.36 9.63 -6.14
N PRO A 254 -13.39 8.90 -6.73
CA PRO A 254 -12.09 8.70 -6.09
C PRO A 254 -11.35 10.02 -5.86
N LEU A 255 -11.66 11.07 -6.64
CA LEU A 255 -11.11 12.41 -6.48
C LEU A 255 -12.24 13.45 -6.46
N SER A 256 -12.32 14.26 -5.40
CA SER A 256 -13.34 15.31 -5.24
C SER A 256 -12.76 16.69 -5.52
N LEU A 257 -12.73 17.08 -6.79
CA LEU A 257 -12.02 18.29 -7.24
C LEU A 257 -12.72 19.61 -6.88
N ASP A 258 -14.00 19.57 -6.52
CA ASP A 258 -14.78 20.77 -6.21
C ASP A 258 -14.57 21.22 -4.74
N ASN A 259 -14.37 20.26 -3.83
CA ASN A 259 -14.37 20.51 -2.38
C ASN A 259 -13.01 20.27 -1.71
N ILE A 260 -12.07 19.63 -2.41
CA ILE A 260 -10.79 19.23 -1.84
C ILE A 260 -9.66 19.90 -2.63
N GLU A 261 -8.75 20.50 -1.88
CA GLU A 261 -7.52 21.06 -2.43
C GLU A 261 -6.44 19.98 -2.44
N TYR A 262 -6.14 19.45 -3.62
CA TYR A 262 -5.03 18.52 -3.85
C TYR A 262 -3.70 19.27 -4.06
N PRO A 263 -2.55 18.63 -3.83
CA PRO A 263 -1.26 19.20 -4.23
C PRO A 263 -1.23 19.55 -5.72
N GLU A 264 -0.76 20.76 -6.06
CA GLU A 264 -0.43 21.08 -7.46
C GLU A 264 0.63 20.09 -7.96
N CYS A 265 0.62 19.79 -9.27
CA CYS A 265 1.56 18.84 -9.87
C CYS A 265 1.46 17.40 -9.31
N LEU A 266 0.35 17.03 -8.64
CA LEU A 266 0.15 15.68 -8.08
C LEU A 266 0.46 14.56 -9.08
N PHE A 267 0.13 14.75 -10.36
CA PHE A 267 0.45 13.82 -11.42
C PHE A 267 1.55 14.41 -12.32
N ASN A 268 2.75 13.85 -12.24
CA ASN A 268 3.93 14.44 -12.85
C ASN A 268 4.55 13.49 -13.88
N PHE A 269 4.58 13.90 -15.14
CA PHE A 269 5.22 13.15 -16.22
C PHE A 269 6.69 13.56 -16.31
N ILE A 270 7.60 12.61 -16.11
CA ILE A 270 9.05 12.83 -16.15
C ILE A 270 9.60 12.46 -17.53
N THR A 271 10.13 13.44 -18.26
CA THR A 271 10.69 13.26 -19.61
C THR A 271 12.20 13.45 -19.68
N THR A 272 12.84 13.78 -18.56
CA THR A 272 14.30 14.05 -18.48
C THR A 272 15.20 12.81 -18.59
N LYS A 273 14.65 11.61 -18.45
CA LYS A 273 15.42 10.35 -18.37
C LYS A 273 15.15 9.36 -19.51
N GLY A 274 14.41 9.78 -20.54
CA GLY A 274 14.07 8.96 -21.70
C GLY A 274 12.59 9.10 -22.09
N ASP A 275 12.17 8.32 -23.09
CA ASP A 275 10.80 8.33 -23.61
C ASP A 275 9.77 7.99 -22.52
N ASN A 276 8.76 8.84 -22.40
CA ASN A 276 7.66 8.66 -21.46
C ASN A 276 6.36 8.39 -22.23
N LYS A 277 5.90 7.14 -22.18
CA LYS A 277 4.61 6.66 -22.72
C LYS A 277 3.61 6.39 -21.59
N GLY A 278 3.84 7.01 -20.43
CA GLY A 278 3.05 6.84 -19.24
C GLY A 278 1.59 7.22 -19.46
N LYS A 279 0.70 6.58 -18.70
CA LYS A 279 -0.75 6.81 -18.79
C LYS A 279 -1.35 6.96 -17.42
N ILE A 280 -2.26 7.91 -17.31
CA ILE A 280 -3.15 8.05 -16.17
C ILE A 280 -4.56 7.68 -16.64
N ILE A 281 -5.20 6.77 -15.92
CA ILE A 281 -6.58 6.37 -16.15
C ILE A 281 -7.37 6.68 -14.89
N ILE A 282 -8.41 7.50 -15.00
CA ILE A 282 -9.26 7.86 -13.87
C ILE A 282 -10.71 7.56 -14.23
N ASP A 283 -11.35 6.74 -13.41
CA ASP A 283 -12.76 6.40 -13.53
C ASP A 283 -13.57 7.25 -12.54
N VAL A 284 -14.57 7.97 -13.04
CA VAL A 284 -15.46 8.83 -12.24
C VAL A 284 -16.92 8.66 -12.63
N ILE A 285 -17.82 8.91 -11.69
CA ILE A 285 -19.25 8.84 -11.94
C ILE A 285 -19.70 10.04 -12.80
N ASN A 286 -20.05 9.76 -14.06
CA ASN A 286 -20.76 10.66 -14.98
C ASN A 286 -20.32 12.15 -14.99
N ASP A 287 -19.01 12.43 -14.87
CA ASP A 287 -18.46 13.78 -14.97
C ASP A 287 -17.71 13.96 -16.30
N PRO A 288 -18.37 14.47 -17.36
CA PRO A 288 -17.74 14.70 -18.66
C PRO A 288 -16.73 15.85 -18.65
N LYS A 289 -16.72 16.70 -17.61
CA LYS A 289 -15.80 17.84 -17.45
C LYS A 289 -14.64 17.52 -16.51
N PHE A 290 -14.53 16.27 -16.05
CA PHE A 290 -13.53 15.87 -15.07
C PHE A 290 -12.09 16.19 -15.53
N SER A 291 -11.78 15.97 -16.81
CA SER A 291 -10.47 16.33 -17.37
C SER A 291 -10.20 17.84 -17.27
N ASP A 292 -11.16 18.70 -17.62
CA ASP A 292 -11.02 20.16 -17.50
C ASP A 292 -10.81 20.60 -16.05
N LYS A 293 -11.50 19.94 -15.10
CA LYS A 293 -11.31 20.17 -13.67
C LYS A 293 -9.88 19.80 -13.24
N ILE A 294 -9.35 18.66 -13.69
CA ILE A 294 -7.98 18.24 -13.40
C ILE A 294 -6.96 19.30 -13.84
N PHE A 295 -7.07 19.81 -15.07
CA PHE A 295 -6.14 20.82 -15.59
C PHE A 295 -6.32 22.18 -14.91
N SER A 296 -7.55 22.63 -14.66
CA SER A 296 -7.81 23.90 -13.98
C SER A 296 -7.36 23.91 -12.52
N LYS A 297 -7.37 22.73 -11.87
CA LYS A 297 -6.80 22.52 -10.53
C LYS A 297 -5.28 22.30 -10.56
N LYS A 298 -4.63 22.45 -11.73
CA LYS A 298 -3.17 22.37 -11.91
C LYS A 298 -2.56 21.06 -11.39
N LEU A 299 -3.29 19.96 -11.49
CA LEU A 299 -2.83 18.67 -10.96
C LEU A 299 -1.83 17.96 -11.88
N ILE A 300 -1.75 18.36 -13.14
CA ILE A 300 -0.91 17.72 -14.16
C ILE A 300 0.35 18.55 -14.38
N ALA A 301 1.49 17.87 -14.40
CA ALA A 301 2.80 18.48 -14.59
C ALA A 301 3.69 17.70 -15.56
N ILE A 302 4.67 18.41 -16.12
CA ILE A 302 5.81 17.83 -16.85
C ILE A 302 7.08 18.30 -16.15
N ASN A 303 7.90 17.35 -15.68
CA ASN A 303 9.13 17.62 -14.93
C ASN A 303 8.94 18.62 -13.77
N GLY A 304 7.85 18.47 -13.02
CA GLY A 304 7.51 19.29 -11.85
C GLY A 304 6.97 20.68 -12.16
N LYS A 305 6.73 21.02 -13.43
CA LYS A 305 6.09 22.28 -13.83
C LYS A 305 4.67 22.00 -14.30
N ILE A 306 3.72 22.81 -13.84
CA ILE A 306 2.32 22.78 -14.29
C ILE A 306 2.30 22.77 -15.82
N ALA A 307 1.54 21.84 -16.40
CA ALA A 307 1.52 21.62 -17.82
C ALA A 307 0.14 21.92 -18.42
N ASP A 308 0.14 22.57 -19.58
CA ASP A 308 -1.08 22.90 -20.29
C ASP A 308 -1.68 21.64 -20.95
N LYS A 309 -3.01 21.63 -21.09
CA LYS A 309 -3.79 20.51 -21.65
C LYS A 309 -3.35 20.15 -23.07
N GLU A 310 -2.85 21.12 -23.83
CA GLU A 310 -2.37 20.98 -25.21
C GLU A 310 -1.19 20.00 -25.32
N ASN A 311 -0.43 19.80 -24.24
CA ASN A 311 0.67 18.84 -24.20
C ASN A 311 0.20 17.38 -24.09
N PHE A 312 -1.11 17.13 -23.92
CA PHE A 312 -1.65 15.81 -23.60
C PHE A 312 -2.69 15.33 -24.59
N SER A 313 -2.63 14.03 -24.89
CA SER A 313 -3.72 13.29 -25.51
C SER A 313 -4.70 12.86 -24.42
N VAL A 314 -5.92 13.43 -24.47
CA VAL A 314 -7.01 13.09 -23.55
C VAL A 314 -8.09 12.33 -24.33
N SER A 315 -8.47 11.16 -23.83
CA SER A 315 -9.55 10.37 -24.41
C SER A 315 -10.52 9.90 -23.34
N TYR A 316 -11.75 9.62 -23.75
CA TYR A 316 -12.84 9.23 -22.87
C TYR A 316 -13.37 7.86 -23.27
N GLY A 317 -13.86 7.12 -22.30
CA GLY A 317 -14.56 5.87 -22.49
C GLY A 317 -15.57 5.63 -21.38
N THR A 318 -16.16 4.45 -21.40
CA THR A 318 -17.10 4.01 -20.37
C THR A 318 -16.68 2.63 -19.91
N GLU A 319 -16.72 2.42 -18.60
CA GLU A 319 -16.38 1.18 -17.93
C GLU A 319 -17.49 0.84 -16.92
N THR A 320 -17.51 -0.41 -16.45
CA THR A 320 -18.44 -0.84 -15.39
C THR A 320 -17.67 -1.16 -14.11
N ARG A 321 -18.12 -0.65 -12.96
CA ARG A 321 -17.59 -0.94 -11.61
C ARG A 321 -18.74 -1.37 -10.72
N GLN A 322 -18.71 -2.61 -10.22
CA GLN A 322 -19.78 -3.21 -9.41
C GLN A 322 -21.21 -2.98 -9.97
N GLY A 323 -21.37 -3.06 -11.30
CA GLY A 323 -22.65 -2.83 -11.98
C GLY A 323 -22.97 -1.37 -12.32
N ASN A 324 -22.20 -0.42 -11.82
CA ASN A 324 -22.35 1.02 -12.11
C ASN A 324 -21.51 1.42 -13.32
N SER A 325 -22.11 2.19 -14.23
CA SER A 325 -21.41 2.79 -15.37
C SER A 325 -20.59 3.99 -14.91
N VAL A 326 -19.29 4.00 -15.22
CA VAL A 326 -18.37 5.10 -14.91
C VAL A 326 -17.77 5.67 -16.20
N THR A 327 -17.50 6.97 -16.20
CA THR A 327 -16.75 7.64 -17.26
C THR A 327 -15.26 7.46 -16.99
N THR A 328 -14.55 6.90 -17.97
CA THR A 328 -13.10 6.71 -17.91
C THR A 328 -12.40 7.84 -18.65
N THR A 329 -11.58 8.62 -17.95
CA THR A 329 -10.69 9.63 -18.55
C THR A 329 -9.28 9.06 -18.64
N LYS A 330 -8.68 9.07 -19.84
CA LYS A 330 -7.29 8.64 -20.07
C LYS A 330 -6.45 9.84 -20.49
N ILE A 331 -5.34 10.07 -19.80
CA ILE A 331 -4.40 11.18 -20.03
C ILE A 331 -3.01 10.60 -20.31
N SER A 332 -2.37 11.05 -21.37
CA SER A 332 -1.00 10.69 -21.75
C SER A 332 -0.34 11.84 -22.49
N LEU A 333 1.00 11.91 -22.49
CA LEU A 333 1.72 12.93 -23.26
C LEU A 333 1.45 12.79 -24.76
N LYS A 334 1.35 13.92 -25.48
CA LYS A 334 1.52 13.93 -26.93
C LYS A 334 3.00 13.74 -27.22
N LEU A 335 3.31 12.65 -27.92
CA LEU A 335 4.65 12.37 -28.43
C LEU A 335 4.82 12.96 -29.82
#